data_AF-A0A9E0RDM6-F1
#
_entry.id   AF-A0A9E0RDM6-F1
#
_cell.length_a   1.000
_cell.length_b   1.000
_cell.length_c   1.000
_cell.angle_alpha   90.00
_cell.angle_beta   90.00
_cell.angle_gamma   90.00
#
_symmetry.space_group_name_H-M   'P 1'
#
loop_
_entity.id
_entity.type
_entity.pdbx_description
1 polymer ?
#
loop_
_entity_poly.entity_id
_entity_poly.type
_entity_poly.pdbx_seq_one_letter_code
_entity_poly.pdbx_strand_id
1 'polypeptide(L)'
;SISSEMKERLGQLANIANTRDTSGEYIFSGFQGSVQAFQQNDEGKYVYQGDEGQRVLEIDDGVTVPISDNGKGIFVNVPAAVVGEHVGPTSGTFISGVNVVNEAALTGAFPGSFPNDITLQVDNSTPPQVLAFNSNNPTVTFPVSPSDYQSGEAFVVAGIEASITGAVPGAAPIPDSYTLKINEKQSVFGTIENLIAGLESLDKSSPEGNAGYDDLIAQSLANLDNAQESIVLKQTALGGRMNAVESTKSFLADSSVYTNEIRSQLQDVDYAEAISNLSFQSFVLQAAQQSFAQVSQLSLFDRL
;
A
#
# COMPACT_ATOMS: atom_id res chain seq x y z
N SER A 1 22.71 -14.78 19.55
CA SER A 1 21.87 -13.71 20.13
C SER A 1 20.67 -13.51 19.22
N ILE A 2 19.53 -13.04 19.75
CA ILE A 2 18.37 -12.66 18.93
C ILE A 2 18.77 -11.61 17.89
N SER A 3 19.62 -10.64 18.26
CA SER A 3 20.13 -9.62 17.32
C SER A 3 20.90 -10.22 16.14
N SER A 4 21.72 -11.25 16.39
CA SER A 4 22.44 -11.97 15.32
C SER A 4 21.50 -12.71 14.38
N GLU A 5 20.45 -13.36 14.91
CA GLU A 5 19.45 -14.03 14.09
C GLU A 5 18.65 -13.02 13.25
N MET A 6 18.30 -11.86 13.81
CA MET A 6 17.64 -10.79 13.07
C MET A 6 18.50 -10.24 11.94
N LYS A 7 19.83 -10.12 12.14
CA LYS A 7 20.77 -9.73 11.07
C LYS A 7 20.77 -10.73 9.90
N GLU A 8 20.74 -12.04 10.19
CA GLU A 8 20.62 -13.07 9.16
C GLU A 8 19.29 -12.98 8.41
N ARG A 9 18.17 -12.80 9.14
CA ARG A 9 16.83 -12.63 8.55
C ARG A 9 16.73 -11.37 7.69
N LEU A 10 17.39 -10.28 8.09
CA LEU A 10 17.48 -9.06 7.29
C LEU A 10 18.19 -9.31 5.96
N GLY A 11 19.29 -10.07 5.96
CA GLY A 11 19.97 -10.49 4.73
C GLY A 11 19.10 -11.38 3.83
N GLN A 12 18.32 -12.29 4.42
CA GLN A 12 17.35 -13.11 3.68
C GLN A 12 16.25 -12.24 3.04
N LEU A 13 15.71 -11.27 3.78
CA LEU A 13 14.74 -10.32 3.26
C LEU A 13 15.33 -9.51 2.09
N ALA A 14 16.57 -9.05 2.21
CA ALA A 14 17.26 -8.33 1.15
C ALA A 14 17.43 -9.18 -0.12
N ASN A 15 17.71 -10.48 0.02
CA ASN A 15 17.76 -11.40 -1.13
C ASN A 15 16.38 -11.54 -1.80
N ILE A 16 15.31 -11.66 -1.02
CA ILE A 16 13.94 -11.73 -1.56
C ILE A 16 13.57 -10.44 -2.27
N ALA A 17 13.81 -9.29 -1.65
CA ALA A 17 13.50 -7.98 -2.21
C ALA A 17 14.36 -7.62 -3.45
N ASN A 18 15.44 -8.37 -3.67
CA ASN A 18 16.31 -8.30 -4.84
C ASN A 18 16.19 -9.53 -5.76
N THR A 19 15.05 -10.22 -5.73
CA THR A 19 14.77 -11.33 -6.65
C THR A 19 14.83 -10.85 -8.10
N ARG A 20 15.38 -11.70 -8.98
CA ARG A 20 15.45 -11.47 -10.42
C ARG A 20 14.52 -12.43 -11.16
N ASP A 21 13.99 -11.98 -12.30
CA ASP A 21 13.24 -12.81 -13.23
C ASP A 21 14.15 -13.68 -14.11
N THR A 22 13.55 -14.44 -15.03
CA THR A 22 14.24 -15.32 -15.97
C THR A 22 15.15 -14.58 -16.96
N SER A 23 14.93 -13.29 -17.17
CA SER A 23 15.76 -12.43 -18.01
C SER A 23 16.91 -11.78 -17.24
N GLY A 24 16.96 -11.99 -15.92
CA GLY A 24 17.95 -11.42 -15.01
C GLY A 24 17.60 -10.03 -14.50
N GLU A 25 16.38 -9.53 -14.76
CA GLU A 25 15.93 -8.22 -14.28
C GLU A 25 15.34 -8.30 -12.88
N TYR A 26 15.59 -7.30 -12.05
CA TYR A 26 15.05 -7.20 -10.70
C TYR A 26 13.55 -6.93 -10.71
N ILE A 27 12.77 -7.82 -10.09
CA ILE A 27 11.30 -7.79 -10.19
C ILE A 27 10.65 -6.64 -9.42
N PHE A 28 11.35 -6.07 -8.43
CA PHE A 28 10.88 -5.00 -7.56
C PHE A 28 11.53 -3.63 -7.84
N SER A 29 12.24 -3.47 -8.96
CA SER A 29 12.96 -2.25 -9.32
C SER A 29 12.14 -1.22 -10.12
N GLY A 30 10.88 -1.53 -10.42
CA GLY A 30 10.02 -0.69 -11.25
C GLY A 30 10.35 -0.82 -12.74
N PHE A 31 10.49 0.29 -13.46
CA PHE A 31 10.98 0.28 -14.85
C PHE A 31 12.50 0.06 -14.95
N GLN A 32 13.24 0.23 -13.85
CA GLN A 32 14.69 0.08 -13.79
C GLN A 32 15.13 -1.37 -13.55
N GLY A 33 14.68 -2.30 -14.39
CA GLY A 33 14.95 -3.75 -14.26
C GLY A 33 16.41 -4.14 -14.04
N SER A 34 17.36 -3.33 -14.52
CA SER A 34 18.81 -3.57 -14.37
C SER A 34 19.41 -3.05 -13.05
N VAL A 35 18.66 -2.28 -12.26
CA VAL A 35 19.11 -1.68 -11.00
C VAL A 35 18.67 -2.58 -9.84
N GLN A 36 19.62 -2.91 -8.96
CA GLN A 36 19.32 -3.64 -7.72
C GLN A 36 18.38 -2.81 -6.85
N ALA A 37 17.20 -3.36 -6.56
CA ALA A 37 16.11 -2.64 -5.91
C ALA A 37 16.47 -2.13 -4.50
N PHE A 38 17.14 -2.93 -3.69
CA PHE A 38 17.56 -2.56 -2.32
C PHE A 38 19.06 -2.73 -2.15
N GLN A 39 19.74 -1.65 -1.76
CA GLN A 39 21.19 -1.59 -1.55
C GLN A 39 21.49 -0.95 -0.19
N GLN A 40 22.60 -1.32 0.43
CA GLN A 40 23.04 -0.68 1.67
C GLN A 40 23.71 0.67 1.36
N ASN A 41 23.39 1.70 2.15
CA ASN A 41 24.10 2.98 2.14
C ASN A 41 25.42 2.90 2.94
N ASP A 42 26.15 4.01 3.05
CA ASP A 42 27.41 4.09 3.80
C ASP A 42 27.26 3.78 5.31
N GLU A 43 26.04 3.86 5.84
CA GLU A 43 25.70 3.53 7.23
C GLU A 43 25.28 2.06 7.40
N GLY A 44 25.26 1.27 6.31
CA GLY A 44 24.85 -0.13 6.31
C GLY A 44 23.33 -0.35 6.29
N LYS A 45 22.51 0.70 6.15
CA LYS A 45 21.04 0.62 6.09
C LYS A 45 20.56 0.34 4.68
N TYR A 46 19.54 -0.49 4.52
CA TYR A 46 18.94 -0.77 3.21
C TYR A 46 18.07 0.39 2.70
N VAL A 47 18.42 0.87 1.50
CA VAL A 47 17.73 1.95 0.80
C VAL A 47 17.23 1.46 -0.55
N TYR A 48 16.03 1.90 -0.94
CA TYR A 48 15.43 1.60 -2.23
C TYR A 48 16.05 2.45 -3.35
N GLN A 49 16.44 1.81 -4.45
CA GLN A 49 17.15 2.43 -5.58
C GLN A 49 16.36 2.35 -6.91
N GLY A 50 15.23 1.63 -6.92
CA GLY A 50 14.37 1.56 -8.11
C GLY A 50 13.46 2.79 -8.25
N ASP A 51 12.54 2.71 -9.22
CA ASP A 51 11.49 3.71 -9.39
C ASP A 51 10.10 3.17 -9.07
N GLU A 52 9.09 4.05 -9.07
CA GLU A 52 7.69 3.69 -8.78
C GLU A 52 6.94 3.19 -10.02
N GLY A 53 7.67 2.91 -11.10
CA GLY A 53 7.13 2.41 -12.36
C GLY A 53 6.51 1.04 -12.25
N GLN A 54 5.62 0.74 -13.19
CA GLN A 54 4.96 -0.56 -13.28
C GLN A 54 4.90 -1.03 -14.72
N ARG A 55 5.58 -2.15 -15.01
CA ARG A 55 5.55 -2.77 -16.33
C ARG A 55 4.18 -3.40 -16.56
N VAL A 56 3.62 -3.19 -17.74
CA VAL A 56 2.35 -3.75 -18.20
C VAL A 56 2.56 -4.61 -19.45
N LEU A 57 1.72 -5.61 -19.62
CA LEU A 57 1.70 -6.48 -20.79
C LEU A 57 0.29 -6.48 -21.38
N GLU A 58 0.19 -6.28 -22.69
CA GLU A 58 -1.06 -6.46 -23.43
C GLU A 58 -1.31 -7.95 -23.65
N ILE A 59 -2.49 -8.42 -23.24
CA ILE A 59 -2.89 -9.83 -23.29
C ILE A 59 -4.04 -10.09 -24.27
N ASP A 60 -4.69 -9.05 -24.77
CA ASP A 60 -5.68 -9.04 -25.86
C ASP A 60 -5.78 -7.61 -26.39
N ASP A 61 -6.44 -7.39 -27.54
CA ASP A 61 -6.59 -6.07 -28.18
C ASP A 61 -7.20 -5.05 -27.20
N GLY A 62 -6.37 -4.11 -26.74
CA GLY A 62 -6.77 -3.09 -25.77
C GLY A 62 -6.88 -3.56 -24.30
N VAL A 63 -6.49 -4.80 -23.99
CA VAL A 63 -6.48 -5.33 -22.61
C VAL A 63 -5.05 -5.48 -22.10
N THR A 64 -4.67 -4.62 -21.14
CA THR A 64 -3.34 -4.65 -20.51
C THR A 64 -3.41 -5.07 -19.05
N VAL A 65 -2.44 -5.89 -18.61
CA VAL A 65 -2.30 -6.31 -17.21
C VAL A 65 -0.91 -5.93 -16.69
N PRO A 66 -0.82 -5.33 -15.49
CA PRO A 66 0.48 -5.10 -14.86
C PRO A 66 1.19 -6.40 -14.47
N ILE A 67 2.46 -6.52 -14.83
CA ILE A 67 3.28 -7.74 -14.62
C ILE A 67 4.35 -7.58 -13.54
N SER A 68 4.40 -6.43 -12.88
CA SER A 68 5.36 -6.13 -11.81
C SER A 68 4.75 -5.24 -10.75
N ASP A 69 5.39 -5.15 -9.59
CA ASP A 69 5.12 -4.17 -8.55
C ASP A 69 6.45 -3.58 -8.09
N ASN A 70 6.52 -2.26 -7.87
CA ASN A 70 7.75 -1.65 -7.37
C ASN A 70 7.95 -1.94 -5.87
N GLY A 71 9.21 -2.09 -5.46
CA GLY A 71 9.59 -2.42 -4.09
C GLY A 71 9.26 -1.34 -3.08
N LYS A 72 9.18 -0.07 -3.50
CA LYS A 72 8.81 1.04 -2.60
C LYS A 72 7.41 0.85 -2.03
N GLY A 73 6.45 0.47 -2.87
CA GLY A 73 5.06 0.23 -2.48
C GLY A 73 4.83 -1.05 -1.67
N ILE A 74 5.84 -1.93 -1.53
CA ILE A 74 5.74 -3.19 -0.79
C ILE A 74 6.54 -3.11 0.51
N PHE A 75 7.77 -2.61 0.45
CA PHE A 75 8.74 -2.72 1.55
C PHE A 75 9.16 -1.38 2.18
N VAL A 76 8.82 -0.23 1.58
CA VAL A 76 9.29 1.09 2.06
C VAL A 76 8.15 1.92 2.63
N ASN A 77 7.07 2.06 1.88
CA ASN A 77 5.92 2.87 2.26
C ASN A 77 4.91 2.07 3.09
N VAL A 78 5.38 1.48 4.20
CA VAL A 78 4.51 0.74 5.13
C VAL A 78 4.13 1.67 6.29
N PRO A 79 2.85 1.70 6.72
CA PRO A 79 2.46 2.45 7.91
C PRO A 79 3.29 2.05 9.13
N ALA A 80 3.80 3.03 9.86
CA ALA A 80 4.55 2.81 11.08
C ALA A 80 3.62 2.80 12.31
N ALA A 81 4.03 2.07 13.34
CA ALA A 81 3.46 2.18 14.67
C ALA A 81 3.63 3.60 15.22
N VAL A 82 2.70 4.02 16.08
CA VAL A 82 2.84 5.30 16.79
C VAL A 82 4.01 5.21 17.76
N VAL A 83 4.88 6.20 17.75
CA VAL A 83 6.04 6.27 18.66
C VAL A 83 6.02 7.56 19.47
N GLY A 84 6.55 7.52 20.68
CA GLY A 84 6.72 8.70 21.53
C GLY A 84 8.16 9.20 21.47
N GLU A 85 8.34 10.51 21.26
CA GLU A 85 9.64 11.16 21.29
C GLU A 85 9.66 12.25 22.36
N HIS A 86 10.69 12.27 23.21
CA HIS A 86 10.94 13.38 24.14
C HIS A 86 11.97 14.34 23.54
N VAL A 87 11.68 15.63 23.64
CA VAL A 87 12.63 16.72 23.35
C VAL A 87 12.56 17.72 24.49
N GLY A 88 13.68 17.93 25.18
CA GLY A 88 13.77 18.96 26.19
C GLY A 88 15.03 18.87 27.05
N PRO A 89 15.21 19.83 27.98
CA PRO A 89 16.41 19.93 28.78
C PRO A 89 16.45 18.98 29.99
N THR A 90 15.31 18.40 30.38
CA THR A 90 15.23 17.59 31.61
C THR A 90 15.76 16.19 31.34
N SER A 91 16.78 15.76 32.09
CA SER A 91 17.30 14.39 32.01
C SER A 91 16.46 13.41 32.83
N GLY A 92 16.36 12.17 32.37
CA GLY A 92 15.60 11.11 33.04
C GLY A 92 14.09 11.27 32.94
N THR A 93 13.62 12.11 32.01
CA THR A 93 12.23 12.17 31.62
C THR A 93 12.05 11.51 30.26
N PHE A 94 10.96 10.77 30.08
CA PHE A 94 10.68 10.05 28.85
C PHE A 94 9.17 9.79 28.72
N ILE A 95 8.76 9.50 27.48
CA ILE A 95 7.43 8.99 27.16
C ILE A 95 7.55 7.51 26.84
N SER A 96 6.65 6.69 27.37
CA SER A 96 6.66 5.25 27.19
C SER A 96 5.28 4.63 27.19
N GLY A 97 5.18 3.34 26.83
CA GLY A 97 3.91 2.61 26.82
C GLY A 97 2.97 3.13 25.74
N VAL A 98 3.53 3.57 24.62
CA VAL A 98 2.76 4.19 23.54
C VAL A 98 2.02 3.10 22.76
N ASN A 99 0.70 3.13 22.81
CA ASN A 99 -0.14 2.15 22.13
C ASN A 99 -1.45 2.77 21.64
N VAL A 100 -1.91 2.37 20.45
CA VAL A 100 -3.21 2.79 19.93
C VAL A 100 -4.28 1.86 20.50
N VAL A 101 -5.07 2.36 21.46
CA VAL A 101 -6.14 1.59 22.13
C VAL A 101 -7.52 1.81 21.51
N ASN A 102 -7.69 2.89 20.74
CA ASN A 102 -8.93 3.19 20.03
C ASN A 102 -8.69 3.98 18.73
N GLU A 103 -8.64 3.27 17.61
CA GLU A 103 -8.42 3.85 16.29
C GLU A 103 -9.57 4.77 15.83
N ALA A 104 -10.81 4.49 16.24
CA ALA A 104 -11.95 5.35 15.93
C ALA A 104 -11.86 6.71 16.65
N ALA A 105 -11.33 6.73 17.87
CA ALA A 105 -11.06 7.97 18.59
C ALA A 105 -9.89 8.75 17.95
N LEU A 106 -8.86 8.05 17.46
CA LEU A 106 -7.75 8.66 16.74
C LEU A 106 -8.20 9.33 15.45
N THR A 107 -8.94 8.61 14.62
CA THR A 107 -9.50 9.17 13.38
C THR A 107 -10.51 10.30 13.66
N GLY A 108 -11.34 10.15 14.69
CA GLY A 108 -12.30 11.17 15.11
C GLY A 108 -11.67 12.47 15.63
N ALA A 109 -10.45 12.41 16.17
CA ALA A 109 -9.71 13.59 16.61
C ALA A 109 -9.24 14.50 15.46
N PHE A 110 -9.19 13.97 14.23
CA PHE A 110 -8.73 14.71 13.04
C PHE A 110 -9.79 14.73 11.94
N PRO A 111 -10.96 15.35 12.16
CA PRO A 111 -12.08 15.31 11.22
C PRO A 111 -11.72 15.97 9.88
N GLY A 112 -11.84 15.22 8.78
CA GLY A 112 -11.59 15.73 7.43
C GLY A 112 -10.10 15.93 7.07
N SER A 113 -9.19 15.44 7.91
CA SER A 113 -7.74 15.47 7.67
C SER A 113 -7.11 14.13 8.04
N PHE A 114 -5.96 13.81 7.47
CA PHE A 114 -5.16 12.70 7.98
C PHE A 114 -4.65 13.03 9.39
N PRO A 115 -4.65 12.05 10.33
CA PRO A 115 -4.03 12.23 11.64
C PRO A 115 -2.60 12.73 11.49
N ASN A 116 -2.27 13.74 12.29
CA ASN A 116 -0.94 14.32 12.39
C ASN A 116 -0.40 14.08 13.80
N ASP A 117 0.89 14.34 14.00
CA ASP A 117 1.54 14.29 15.30
C ASP A 117 0.76 15.06 16.38
N ILE A 118 0.79 14.50 17.59
CA ILE A 118 0.24 15.13 18.79
C ILE A 118 1.41 15.50 19.70
N THR A 119 1.51 16.78 20.02
CA THR A 119 2.48 17.27 21.00
C THR A 119 1.84 17.35 22.37
N LEU A 120 2.54 16.84 23.37
CA LEU A 120 2.17 16.80 24.76
C LEU A 120 3.13 17.68 25.57
N GLN A 121 2.59 18.41 26.53
CA GLN A 121 3.36 19.19 27.48
C GLN A 121 2.77 19.00 28.87
N VAL A 122 3.64 18.89 29.88
CA VAL A 122 3.23 18.92 31.27
C VAL A 122 3.29 20.37 31.74
N ASP A 123 2.16 20.90 32.22
CA ASP A 123 2.10 22.25 32.75
C ASP A 123 2.54 22.33 34.23
N ASN A 124 2.70 23.56 34.72
CA ASN A 124 3.14 23.84 36.08
C ASN A 124 1.97 24.24 37.00
N SER A 125 0.74 23.82 36.67
CA SER A 125 -0.43 24.06 37.51
C SER A 125 -0.40 23.20 38.77
N THR A 126 -1.38 23.37 39.67
CA THR A 126 -1.45 22.61 40.93
C THR A 126 -2.86 22.03 41.10
N PRO A 127 -3.08 20.74 40.81
CA PRO A 127 -2.11 19.72 40.35
C PRO A 127 -1.61 19.99 38.92
N PRO A 128 -0.39 19.56 38.53
CA PRO A 128 0.12 19.70 37.17
C PRO A 128 -0.75 18.89 36.19
N GLN A 129 -0.88 19.34 34.95
CA GLN A 129 -1.72 18.70 33.94
C GLN A 129 -0.96 18.36 32.67
N VAL A 130 -1.35 17.27 32.01
CA VAL A 130 -0.91 16.92 30.66
C VAL A 130 -1.81 17.63 29.65
N LEU A 131 -1.20 18.54 28.89
CA LEU A 131 -1.83 19.25 27.80
C LEU A 131 -1.45 18.61 26.47
N ALA A 132 -2.41 18.47 25.56
CA ALA A 132 -2.19 17.87 24.25
C ALA A 132 -2.69 18.79 23.14
N PHE A 133 -1.89 18.91 22.07
CA PHE A 133 -2.15 19.79 20.94
C PHE A 133 -1.75 19.15 19.63
N ASN A 134 -2.36 19.57 18.53
CA ASN A 134 -1.90 19.20 17.19
C ASN A 134 -0.55 19.87 16.91
N SER A 135 0.47 19.08 16.53
CA SER A 135 1.82 19.60 16.30
C SER A 135 1.90 20.63 15.16
N ASN A 136 0.97 20.60 14.19
CA ASN A 136 0.91 21.58 13.09
C ASN A 136 0.02 22.79 13.42
N ASN A 137 -0.84 22.69 14.42
CA ASN A 137 -1.70 23.80 14.85
C ASN A 137 -1.97 23.70 16.36
N PRO A 138 -1.13 24.31 17.20
CA PRO A 138 -1.25 24.25 18.66
C PRO A 138 -2.55 24.83 19.23
N THR A 139 -3.34 25.54 18.42
CA THR A 139 -4.69 26.03 18.81
C THR A 139 -5.70 24.89 18.90
N VAL A 140 -5.46 23.77 18.20
CA VAL A 140 -6.28 22.57 18.26
C VAL A 140 -5.77 21.71 19.41
N THR A 141 -6.56 21.65 20.49
CA THR A 141 -6.25 20.88 21.69
C THR A 141 -7.00 19.55 21.71
N PHE A 142 -6.40 18.53 22.31
CA PHE A 142 -7.05 17.22 22.50
C PHE A 142 -7.31 16.98 23.99
N PRO A 143 -8.48 16.41 24.35
CA PRO A 143 -8.73 16.02 25.72
C PRO A 143 -7.81 14.87 26.11
N VAL A 144 -7.25 14.97 27.32
CA VAL A 144 -6.39 13.94 27.94
C VAL A 144 -7.13 13.37 29.16
N SER A 145 -7.10 12.05 29.32
CA SER A 145 -7.79 11.34 30.40
C SER A 145 -6.90 10.26 31.03
N PRO A 146 -6.55 10.35 32.33
CA PRO A 146 -6.71 11.51 33.20
C PRO A 146 -5.87 12.71 32.70
N SER A 147 -6.30 13.94 33.00
CA SER A 147 -5.56 15.15 32.65
C SER A 147 -4.54 15.55 33.70
N ASP A 148 -4.75 15.18 34.97
CA ASP A 148 -3.78 15.43 36.04
C ASP A 148 -2.54 14.54 35.84
N TYR A 149 -1.37 15.17 35.83
CA TYR A 149 -0.10 14.50 35.63
C TYR A 149 0.38 13.82 36.92
N GLN A 150 0.64 12.51 36.82
CA GLN A 150 1.44 11.75 37.77
C GLN A 150 2.52 11.00 36.99
N SER A 151 3.76 11.05 37.49
CA SER A 151 4.89 10.41 36.81
C SER A 151 4.67 8.90 36.66
N GLY A 152 4.71 8.42 35.41
CA GLY A 152 4.55 7.00 35.07
C GLY A 152 3.10 6.52 35.05
N GLU A 153 2.12 7.40 35.34
CA GLU A 153 0.71 7.05 35.16
C GLU A 153 0.34 7.11 33.67
N ALA A 154 -0.43 6.10 33.22
CA ALA A 154 -0.92 6.05 31.86
C ALA A 154 -2.11 7.02 31.69
N PHE A 155 -2.13 7.70 30.55
CA PHE A 155 -3.23 8.55 30.11
C PHE A 155 -3.57 8.24 28.66
N VAL A 156 -4.80 8.61 28.28
CA VAL A 156 -5.30 8.47 26.90
C VAL A 156 -5.53 9.84 26.29
N VAL A 157 -5.01 10.03 25.08
CA VAL A 157 -5.21 11.21 24.24
C VAL A 157 -5.56 10.75 22.82
N ALA A 158 -6.69 11.22 22.29
CA ALA A 158 -7.13 10.84 20.93
C ALA A 158 -7.07 9.31 20.65
N GLY A 159 -7.38 8.46 21.64
CA GLY A 159 -7.35 7.00 21.48
C GLY A 159 -5.96 6.36 21.53
N ILE A 160 -4.91 7.13 21.84
CA ILE A 160 -3.56 6.65 22.10
C ILE A 160 -3.33 6.66 23.60
N GLU A 161 -2.96 5.50 24.14
CA GLU A 161 -2.45 5.35 25.51
C GLU A 161 -0.96 5.65 25.51
N ALA A 162 -0.50 6.41 26.52
CA ALA A 162 0.91 6.68 26.76
C ALA A 162 1.12 7.02 28.24
N SER A 163 2.37 6.98 28.70
CA SER A 163 2.79 7.40 30.04
C SER A 163 3.97 8.35 29.92
N ILE A 164 3.99 9.40 30.74
CA ILE A 164 5.15 10.29 30.84
C ILE A 164 5.78 10.06 32.22
N THR A 165 7.04 9.65 32.23
CA THR A 165 7.82 9.44 33.46
C THR A 165 8.83 10.55 33.58
N GLY A 166 8.89 11.23 34.73
CA GLY A 166 9.85 12.30 34.96
C GLY A 166 9.42 13.26 36.06
N ALA A 167 10.25 14.28 36.29
CA ALA A 167 9.84 15.41 37.13
C ALA A 167 8.91 16.32 36.33
N VAL A 168 7.95 16.96 37.01
CA VAL A 168 7.23 18.11 36.44
C VAL A 168 8.28 19.14 36.03
N PRO A 169 8.27 19.63 34.78
CA PRO A 169 9.22 20.65 34.36
C PRO A 169 9.23 21.78 35.39
N GLY A 170 10.38 22.12 35.93
CA GLY A 170 10.51 23.38 36.67
C GLY A 170 10.15 24.55 35.76
N ALA A 171 10.17 25.79 36.25
CA ALA A 171 10.06 26.98 35.41
C ALA A 171 11.30 27.15 34.48
N ALA A 172 11.63 26.12 33.70
CA ALA A 172 12.65 26.14 32.68
C ALA A 172 12.20 27.08 31.57
N PRO A 173 13.11 27.88 30.99
CA PRO A 173 12.78 28.80 29.89
C PRO A 173 12.20 28.09 28.65
N ILE A 174 12.48 26.79 28.50
CA ILE A 174 11.98 25.91 27.45
C ILE A 174 11.37 24.68 28.15
N PRO A 175 10.05 24.43 28.02
CA PRO A 175 9.42 23.25 28.60
C PRO A 175 9.83 21.98 27.85
N ASP A 176 9.80 20.83 28.53
CA ASP A 176 9.88 19.54 27.85
C ASP A 176 8.65 19.33 26.95
N SER A 177 8.88 18.74 25.80
CA SER A 177 7.85 18.39 24.82
C SER A 177 7.92 16.90 24.52
N TYR A 178 6.77 16.23 24.52
CA TYR A 178 6.66 14.83 24.14
C TYR A 178 5.79 14.73 22.91
N THR A 179 6.29 14.18 21.82
CA THR A 179 5.54 14.10 20.56
C THR A 179 5.16 12.67 20.28
N LEU A 180 3.87 12.42 20.13
CA LEU A 180 3.36 11.19 19.56
C LEU A 180 3.43 11.32 18.04
N LYS A 181 4.39 10.61 17.44
CA LYS A 181 4.58 10.50 16.00
C LYS A 181 3.53 9.58 15.41
N ILE A 182 2.66 10.13 14.56
CA ILE A 182 1.49 9.42 14.05
C ILE A 182 1.52 9.46 12.53
N ASN A 183 1.04 8.38 11.89
CA ASN A 183 0.91 8.29 10.43
C ASN A 183 2.28 8.41 9.70
N GLU A 184 3.35 8.05 10.41
CA GLU A 184 4.68 7.90 9.83
C GLU A 184 4.75 6.65 8.94
N LYS A 185 5.76 6.62 8.07
CA LYS A 185 6.06 5.45 7.24
C LYS A 185 7.43 4.92 7.59
N GLN A 186 7.53 3.60 7.65
CA GLN A 186 8.80 2.93 7.90
C GLN A 186 8.99 1.79 6.92
N SER A 187 10.21 1.59 6.45
CA SER A 187 10.53 0.42 5.65
C SER A 187 10.57 -0.84 6.51
N VAL A 188 10.23 -1.99 5.93
CA VAL A 188 10.34 -3.29 6.61
C VAL A 188 11.79 -3.56 7.05
N PHE A 189 12.75 -3.11 6.23
CA PHE A 189 14.17 -3.10 6.57
C PHE A 189 14.44 -2.24 7.80
N GLY A 190 13.95 -0.99 7.81
CA GLY A 190 14.11 -0.06 8.93
C GLY A 190 13.53 -0.58 10.23
N THR A 191 12.38 -1.27 10.18
CA THR A 191 11.80 -1.94 11.36
C THR A 191 12.77 -2.96 11.97
N ILE A 192 13.35 -3.84 11.15
CA ILE A 192 14.28 -4.88 11.63
C ILE A 192 15.61 -4.25 12.06
N GLU A 193 16.11 -3.24 11.33
CA GLU A 193 17.33 -2.51 11.65
C GLU A 193 17.22 -1.74 12.98
N ASN A 194 16.10 -1.04 13.21
CA ASN A 194 15.83 -0.32 14.45
C ASN A 194 15.72 -1.29 15.63
N LEU A 195 15.05 -2.44 15.42
CA LEU A 195 15.01 -3.50 16.43
C LEU A 195 16.42 -4.02 16.76
N ILE A 196 17.22 -4.36 15.75
CA ILE A 196 18.61 -4.81 15.95
C ILE A 196 19.41 -3.76 16.73
N ALA A 197 19.33 -2.49 16.31
CA ALA A 197 20.07 -1.40 16.93
C ALA A 197 19.67 -1.23 18.40
N GLY A 198 18.37 -1.24 18.71
CA GLY A 198 17.90 -1.10 20.08
C GLY A 198 18.20 -2.33 20.95
N LEU A 199 18.15 -3.55 20.40
CA LEU A 199 18.59 -4.77 21.10
C LEU A 199 20.08 -4.72 21.49
N GLU A 200 20.92 -4.04 20.70
CA GLU A 200 22.37 -3.95 20.91
C GLU A 200 22.80 -2.74 21.74
N SER A 201 22.02 -1.65 21.73
CA SER A 201 22.41 -0.36 22.31
C SER A 201 21.62 0.09 23.55
N LEU A 202 20.39 -0.39 23.77
CA LEU A 202 19.57 0.07 24.89
C LEU A 202 20.11 -0.44 26.24
N ASP A 203 20.30 0.50 27.17
CA ASP A 203 20.69 0.20 28.55
C ASP A 203 19.47 -0.21 29.40
N LYS A 204 19.25 -1.52 29.47
CA LYS A 204 18.15 -2.13 30.25
C LYS A 204 18.29 -1.99 31.76
N SER A 205 19.39 -1.42 32.26
CA SER A 205 19.59 -1.19 33.70
C SER A 205 18.95 0.11 34.20
N SER A 206 18.66 1.04 33.29
CA SER A 206 17.94 2.28 33.58
C SER A 206 16.43 2.09 33.40
N PRO A 207 15.57 2.80 34.18
CA PRO A 207 14.12 2.77 33.95
C PRO A 207 13.72 3.20 32.54
N GLU A 208 14.38 4.23 32.00
CA GLU A 208 14.17 4.74 30.64
C GLU A 208 14.53 3.70 29.58
N GLY A 209 15.71 3.07 29.69
CA GLY A 209 16.13 2.05 28.73
C GLY A 209 15.37 0.73 28.87
N ASN A 210 14.81 0.41 30.05
CA ASN A 210 13.89 -0.71 30.22
C ASN A 210 12.55 -0.43 29.53
N ALA A 211 11.95 0.74 29.77
CA ALA A 211 10.71 1.15 29.12
C ALA A 211 10.87 1.27 27.58
N GLY A 212 11.97 1.89 27.14
CA GLY A 212 12.30 2.00 25.71
C GLY A 212 12.57 0.64 25.05
N TYR A 213 13.03 -0.36 25.80
CA TYR A 213 13.15 -1.73 25.29
C TYR A 213 11.78 -2.38 25.07
N ASP A 214 10.86 -2.24 26.02
CA ASP A 214 9.50 -2.78 25.90
C ASP A 214 8.74 -2.10 24.74
N ASP A 215 8.86 -0.77 24.64
CA ASP A 215 8.29 0.00 23.53
C ASP A 215 8.90 -0.40 22.18
N LEU A 216 10.22 -0.57 22.10
CA LEU A 216 10.88 -1.02 20.86
C LEU A 216 10.30 -2.35 20.38
N ILE A 217 10.10 -3.31 21.29
CA ILE A 217 9.53 -4.62 20.94
C ILE A 217 8.07 -4.46 20.49
N ALA A 218 7.25 -3.74 21.24
CA ALA A 218 5.85 -3.49 20.88
C ALA A 218 5.70 -2.80 19.53
N GLN A 219 6.48 -1.75 19.29
CA GLN A 219 6.53 -1.01 18.02
C GLN A 219 7.02 -1.90 16.88
N SER A 220 8.05 -2.71 17.12
CA SER A 220 8.56 -3.62 16.10
C SER A 220 7.52 -4.66 15.69
N LEU A 221 6.76 -5.20 16.64
CA LEU A 221 5.68 -6.14 16.36
C LEU A 221 4.57 -5.48 15.54
N ALA A 222 4.08 -4.30 15.97
CA ALA A 222 3.05 -3.56 15.23
C ALA A 222 3.53 -3.18 13.81
N ASN A 223 4.79 -2.78 13.66
CA ASN A 223 5.38 -2.50 12.35
C ASN A 223 5.48 -3.74 11.45
N LEU A 224 5.76 -4.92 12.03
CA LEU A 224 5.78 -6.19 11.29
C LEU A 224 4.38 -6.62 10.87
N ASP A 225 3.37 -6.39 11.71
CA ASP A 225 1.96 -6.61 11.35
C ASP A 225 1.54 -5.71 10.19
N ASN A 226 1.87 -4.41 10.25
CA ASN A 226 1.62 -3.48 9.13
C ASN A 226 2.36 -3.90 7.85
N ALA A 227 3.59 -4.41 7.97
CA ALA A 227 4.35 -4.95 6.84
C ALA A 227 3.69 -6.19 6.24
N GLN A 228 3.19 -7.09 7.09
CA GLN A 228 2.45 -8.27 6.66
C GLN A 228 1.18 -7.86 5.91
N GLU A 229 0.42 -6.89 6.42
CA GLU A 229 -0.77 -6.38 5.76
C GLU A 229 -0.45 -5.77 4.39
N SER A 230 0.63 -4.98 4.29
CA SER A 230 1.09 -4.43 3.01
C SER A 230 1.37 -5.53 1.97
N ILE A 231 2.04 -6.61 2.39
CA ILE A 231 2.33 -7.77 1.52
C ILE A 231 1.04 -8.48 1.12
N VAL A 232 0.12 -8.71 2.07
CA VAL A 232 -1.17 -9.37 1.80
C VAL A 232 -1.98 -8.56 0.78
N LEU A 233 -2.06 -7.24 0.93
CA LEU A 233 -2.75 -6.37 -0.03
C LEU A 233 -2.16 -6.47 -1.44
N LYS A 234 -0.83 -6.59 -1.55
CA LYS A 234 -0.15 -6.80 -2.83
C LYS A 234 -0.45 -8.18 -3.43
N GLN A 235 -0.51 -9.22 -2.60
CA GLN A 235 -0.94 -10.56 -3.03
C GLN A 235 -2.40 -10.58 -3.50
N THR A 236 -3.30 -9.86 -2.82
CA THR A 236 -4.70 -9.71 -3.26
C THR A 236 -4.78 -9.01 -4.61
N ALA A 237 -4.03 -7.92 -4.82
CA ALA A 237 -3.97 -7.24 -6.10
C ALA A 237 -3.44 -8.16 -7.21
N LEU A 238 -2.40 -8.95 -6.93
CA LEU A 238 -1.88 -9.96 -7.85
C LEU A 238 -2.92 -11.03 -8.19
N GLY A 239 -3.69 -11.51 -7.20
CA GLY A 239 -4.79 -12.43 -7.42
C GLY A 239 -5.88 -11.87 -8.35
N GLY A 240 -6.21 -10.57 -8.20
CA GLY A 240 -7.09 -9.88 -9.13
C GLY A 240 -6.55 -9.85 -10.57
N ARG A 241 -5.25 -9.60 -10.74
CA ARG A 241 -4.58 -9.64 -12.05
C ARG A 241 -4.58 -11.06 -12.64
N MET A 242 -4.36 -12.10 -11.82
CA MET A 242 -4.44 -13.49 -12.25
C MET A 242 -5.85 -13.87 -12.74
N ASN A 243 -6.89 -13.41 -12.06
CA ASN A 243 -8.27 -13.63 -12.51
C ASN A 243 -8.56 -12.96 -13.86
N ALA A 244 -8.06 -11.74 -14.07
CA ALA A 244 -8.19 -11.06 -15.36
C ALA A 244 -7.48 -11.85 -16.48
N VAL A 245 -6.25 -12.30 -16.23
CA VAL A 245 -5.49 -13.12 -17.18
C VAL A 245 -6.21 -14.42 -17.51
N GLU A 246 -6.73 -15.14 -16.52
CA GLU A 246 -7.42 -16.41 -16.75
C GLU A 246 -8.75 -16.20 -17.50
N SER A 247 -9.50 -15.13 -17.19
CA SER A 247 -10.72 -14.79 -17.93
C SER A 247 -10.42 -14.47 -19.40
N THR A 248 -9.40 -13.65 -19.67
CA THR A 248 -8.99 -13.32 -21.04
C THR A 248 -8.51 -14.57 -21.77
N LYS A 249 -7.74 -15.45 -21.10
CA LYS A 249 -7.30 -16.72 -21.67
C LYS A 249 -8.47 -17.63 -22.06
N SER A 250 -9.50 -17.73 -21.20
CA SER A 250 -10.73 -18.50 -21.52
C SER A 250 -11.43 -17.91 -22.75
N PHE A 251 -11.60 -16.59 -22.80
CA PHE A 251 -12.21 -15.91 -23.94
C PHE A 251 -11.43 -16.15 -25.25
N LEU A 252 -10.10 -16.05 -25.21
CA LEU A 252 -9.25 -16.30 -26.37
C LEU A 252 -9.32 -17.77 -26.84
N ALA A 253 -9.47 -18.72 -25.91
CA ALA A 253 -9.67 -20.12 -26.25
C ALA A 253 -11.01 -20.34 -26.98
N ASP A 254 -12.10 -19.74 -26.50
CA ASP A 254 -13.42 -19.81 -27.16
C ASP A 254 -13.41 -19.14 -28.53
N SER A 255 -12.78 -17.96 -28.63
CA SER A 255 -12.60 -17.23 -29.90
C SER A 255 -11.82 -18.05 -30.92
N SER A 256 -10.79 -18.77 -30.49
CA SER A 256 -10.03 -19.70 -31.34
C SER A 256 -10.89 -20.86 -31.84
N VAL A 257 -11.74 -21.45 -31.00
CA VAL A 257 -12.67 -22.52 -31.41
C VAL A 257 -13.68 -21.99 -32.43
N TYR A 258 -14.29 -20.85 -32.17
CA TYR A 258 -15.26 -20.21 -33.08
C TYR A 258 -14.64 -19.87 -34.44
N THR A 259 -13.42 -19.33 -34.44
CA THR A 259 -12.69 -19.03 -35.68
C THR A 259 -12.36 -20.31 -36.47
N ASN A 260 -12.04 -21.42 -35.78
CA ASN A 260 -11.84 -22.71 -36.42
C ASN A 260 -13.12 -23.29 -37.01
N GLU A 261 -14.27 -23.12 -36.34
CA GLU A 261 -15.57 -23.53 -36.86
C GLU A 261 -15.94 -22.75 -38.12
N ILE A 262 -15.83 -21.42 -38.10
CA ILE A 262 -16.05 -20.58 -39.30
C ILE A 262 -15.14 -21.03 -40.44
N ARG A 263 -13.85 -21.27 -40.14
CA ARG A 263 -12.91 -21.74 -41.15
C ARG A 263 -13.33 -23.10 -41.73
N SER A 264 -13.80 -24.04 -40.90
CA SER A 264 -14.33 -25.33 -41.37
C SER A 264 -15.54 -25.10 -42.27
N GLN A 265 -16.52 -24.30 -41.85
CA GLN A 265 -17.71 -23.99 -42.65
C GLN A 265 -17.34 -23.35 -44.00
N LEU A 266 -16.36 -22.43 -44.04
CA LEU A 266 -15.88 -21.82 -45.28
C LEU A 266 -15.11 -22.81 -46.17
N GLN A 267 -14.39 -23.76 -45.59
CA GLN A 267 -13.70 -24.81 -46.34
C GLN A 267 -14.66 -25.90 -46.85
N ASP A 268 -15.67 -26.22 -46.05
CA ASP A 268 -16.70 -27.24 -46.30
C ASP A 268 -17.84 -26.71 -47.18
N VAL A 269 -17.84 -25.41 -47.52
CA VAL A 269 -18.71 -24.87 -48.56
C VAL A 269 -18.35 -25.53 -49.89
N ASP A 270 -19.30 -26.31 -50.42
CA ASP A 270 -19.21 -26.78 -51.80
C ASP A 270 -19.39 -25.57 -52.73
N TYR A 271 -18.26 -25.05 -53.22
CA TYR A 271 -18.21 -23.90 -54.12
C TYR A 271 -19.13 -24.09 -55.34
N ALA A 272 -19.36 -25.32 -55.82
CA ALA A 272 -20.24 -25.56 -56.96
C ALA A 272 -21.72 -25.33 -56.59
N GLU A 273 -22.17 -25.82 -55.43
CA GLU A 273 -23.53 -25.58 -54.94
C GLU A 273 -23.73 -24.12 -54.51
N ALA A 274 -22.74 -23.51 -53.86
CA ALA A 274 -22.79 -22.09 -53.48
C ALA A 274 -22.86 -21.16 -54.70
N ILE A 275 -22.09 -21.43 -55.76
CA ILE A 275 -22.17 -20.68 -57.03
C ILE A 275 -23.54 -20.86 -57.69
N SER A 276 -24.08 -22.08 -57.69
CA SER A 276 -25.42 -22.36 -58.24
C SER A 276 -26.52 -21.59 -57.49
N ASN A 277 -26.49 -21.62 -56.15
CA ASN A 277 -27.45 -20.91 -55.29
C ASN A 277 -27.33 -19.38 -55.42
N LEU A 278 -26.12 -18.83 -55.48
CA LEU A 278 -25.90 -17.39 -55.69
C LEU A 278 -26.40 -16.94 -57.07
N SER A 279 -26.16 -17.76 -58.10
CA SER A 279 -26.67 -17.52 -59.46
C SER A 279 -28.21 -17.50 -59.47
N PHE A 280 -28.84 -18.47 -58.81
CA PHE A 280 -30.29 -18.52 -58.67
C PHE A 280 -30.86 -17.31 -57.92
N GLN A 281 -30.26 -16.93 -56.77
CA GLN A 281 -30.69 -15.76 -56.01
C GLN A 281 -30.52 -14.45 -56.80
N SER A 282 -29.43 -14.32 -57.56
CA SER A 282 -29.18 -13.15 -58.43
C SER A 282 -30.21 -13.08 -59.56
N PHE A 283 -30.58 -14.23 -60.15
CA PHE A 283 -31.63 -14.32 -61.14
C PHE A 283 -33.00 -13.91 -60.56
N VAL A 284 -33.35 -14.40 -59.37
CA VAL A 284 -34.59 -14.03 -58.68
C VAL A 284 -34.63 -12.53 -58.36
N LEU A 285 -33.52 -11.96 -57.90
CA LEU A 285 -33.42 -10.52 -57.64
C LEU A 285 -33.61 -9.69 -58.92
N GLN A 286 -32.96 -10.07 -60.03
CA GLN A 286 -33.16 -9.42 -61.32
C GLN A 286 -34.60 -9.54 -61.81
N ALA A 287 -35.21 -10.72 -61.67
CA ALA A 287 -36.61 -10.95 -62.04
C ALA A 287 -37.57 -10.12 -61.18
N ALA A 288 -37.31 -9.99 -59.87
CA ALA A 288 -38.07 -9.14 -58.97
C ALA A 288 -37.91 -7.64 -59.33
N GLN A 289 -36.71 -7.19 -59.65
CA GLN A 289 -36.45 -5.82 -60.11
C GLN A 289 -37.15 -5.51 -61.43
N GLN A 290 -37.12 -6.44 -62.40
CA GLN A 290 -37.84 -6.30 -63.67
C GLN A 290 -39.36 -6.31 -63.47
N SER A 291 -39.88 -7.19 -62.62
CA SER A 291 -41.31 -7.26 -62.31
C SER A 291 -41.77 -5.98 -61.61
N PHE A 292 -40.97 -5.47 -60.67
CA PHE A 292 -41.24 -4.18 -60.01
C PHE A 292 -41.22 -3.01 -61.01
N ALA A 293 -40.26 -2.98 -61.95
CA ALA A 293 -40.21 -1.97 -62.99
C ALA A 293 -41.44 -2.03 -63.92
N GLN A 294 -41.88 -3.23 -64.32
CA GLN A 294 -43.08 -3.42 -65.14
C GLN A 294 -44.37 -3.02 -64.41
N VAL A 295 -44.54 -3.41 -63.14
CA VAL A 295 -45.70 -3.01 -62.32
C VAL A 295 -45.70 -1.49 -62.10
N SER A 296 -44.53 -0.90 -61.86
CA SER A 296 -44.38 0.55 -61.71
C SER A 296 -44.74 1.30 -63.00
N GLN A 297 -44.42 0.75 -64.17
CA GLN A 297 -44.82 1.30 -65.49
C GLN A 297 -46.31 1.13 -65.78
N LEU A 298 -46.92 -0.01 -65.43
CA LEU A 298 -48.37 -0.25 -65.62
C LEU A 298 -49.22 0.68 -64.74
N SER A 299 -48.81 0.95 -63.49
CA SER A 299 -49.55 1.90 -62.63
C SER A 299 -49.49 3.35 -63.11
N LEU A 300 -48.51 3.69 -63.97
CA LEU A 300 -48.39 5.00 -64.59
C LEU A 300 -49.25 5.15 -65.85
N PHE A 301 -49.52 4.04 -66.55
CA PHE A 301 -50.46 3.99 -67.67
C PHE A 301 -51.93 3.85 -67.22
N ASP A 302 -52.21 3.24 -66.06
CA ASP A 302 -53.55 3.23 -65.43
C ASP A 302 -53.95 4.59 -64.80
N ARG A 303 -53.03 5.57 -64.80
CA ARG A 303 -53.24 6.93 -64.27
C ARG A 303 -53.32 8.02 -65.36
N LEU A 304 -53.37 7.64 -66.64
CA LEU A 304 -53.65 8.52 -67.79
C LEU A 304 -54.99 8.14 -68.41
#